data_AF-A0A355FVN9-F1
#
_entry.id   AF-A0A355FVN9-F1
#
_cell.length_a   1.000
_cell.length_b   1.000
_cell.length_c   1.000
_cell.angle_alpha   90.00
_cell.angle_beta   90.00
_cell.angle_gamma   90.00
#
_symmetry.space_group_name_H-M   'P 1'
#
loop_
_entity.id
_entity.type
_entity.pdbx_description
1 polymer ?
#
loop_
_entity_poly.entity_id
_entity_poly.type
_entity_poly.pdbx_seq_one_letter_code
_entity_poly.pdbx_strand_id
1 'polypeptide(L)'
;MAKKQALGRGLGALLPGAPSPSTHSTADEPQVIGNMAGRICLLTVSQIDNNPDQPRREFPKEALEELAQSIRELGIIQPITVHKVRADKYQIISGERRFRASQIAGLDEIPA
;
A
#
# COMPACT_ATOMS: atom_id res chain seq x y z
N MET A 1 43.01 -23.31 -19.43
CA MET A 1 41.79 -23.85 -20.05
C MET A 1 41.24 -24.94 -19.15
N ALA A 2 40.04 -24.76 -18.57
CA ALA A 2 39.23 -25.86 -18.08
C ALA A 2 37.79 -25.37 -17.90
N LYS A 3 36.93 -25.68 -18.87
CA LYS A 3 35.48 -25.67 -18.69
C LYS A 3 34.97 -27.02 -19.15
N LYS A 4 34.32 -27.74 -18.23
CA LYS A 4 33.09 -28.49 -18.46
C LYS A 4 32.76 -29.27 -17.18
N GLN A 5 31.81 -28.75 -16.42
CA GLN A 5 30.89 -29.61 -15.70
C GLN A 5 29.52 -29.39 -16.33
N ALA A 6 29.24 -30.22 -17.33
CA ALA A 6 27.89 -30.46 -17.80
C ALA A 6 27.41 -31.72 -17.08
N LEU A 7 26.78 -31.53 -15.92
CA LEU A 7 25.89 -32.54 -15.38
C LEU A 7 24.64 -31.79 -14.91
N GLY A 8 23.51 -32.21 -15.44
CA GLY A 8 22.25 -31.46 -15.45
C GLY A 8 21.84 -30.86 -14.10
N ARG A 9 21.03 -29.80 -14.17
CA ARG A 9 20.60 -28.91 -13.07
C ARG A 9 19.77 -29.59 -11.95
N GLY A 10 19.77 -30.92 -11.85
CA GLY A 10 18.96 -31.69 -10.91
C GLY A 10 19.74 -32.61 -9.97
N LEU A 11 21.02 -32.92 -10.22
CA LEU A 11 21.77 -33.83 -9.34
C LEU A 11 22.15 -33.21 -7.99
N GLY A 12 22.29 -31.88 -7.92
CA GLY A 12 22.64 -31.18 -6.68
C GLY A 12 21.59 -31.29 -5.57
N ALA A 13 20.35 -31.63 -5.90
CA ALA A 13 19.25 -31.78 -4.94
C ALA A 13 19.26 -33.12 -4.18
N LEU A 14 20.05 -34.10 -4.65
CA LEU A 14 20.15 -35.44 -4.03
C LEU A 14 21.38 -35.60 -3.13
N LEU A 15 22.26 -34.60 -3.06
CA LEU A 15 23.41 -34.60 -2.15
C LEU A 15 23.00 -34.07 -0.77
N PRO A 16 23.07 -34.89 0.30
CA PRO A 16 22.82 -34.40 1.65
C PRO A 16 23.94 -33.42 2.03
N GLY A 17 23.59 -32.14 2.16
CA GLY A 17 24.52 -31.08 2.58
C GLY A 17 24.79 -29.96 1.55
N ALA A 18 24.16 -29.97 0.37
CA ALA A 18 24.27 -28.85 -0.57
C ALA A 18 23.41 -27.65 -0.12
N PRO A 19 23.89 -26.39 -0.21
CA PRO A 19 23.06 -25.22 0.03
C PRO A 19 21.95 -25.18 -1.02
N SER A 20 20.70 -25.12 -0.54
CA SER A 20 19.51 -25.07 -1.40
C SER A 20 19.59 -23.83 -2.30
N PRO A 21 19.51 -23.96 -3.63
CA PRO A 21 19.32 -22.80 -4.48
C PRO A 21 17.89 -22.33 -4.25
N SER A 22 17.71 -21.30 -3.42
CA SER A 22 16.48 -20.52 -3.33
C SER A 22 16.20 -19.90 -4.70
N THR A 23 15.60 -20.71 -5.56
CA THR A 23 15.19 -20.37 -6.91
C THR A 23 13.74 -19.97 -6.82
N HIS A 24 13.50 -18.68 -6.63
CA HIS A 24 12.38 -17.96 -7.25
C HIS A 24 12.78 -16.48 -7.35
N SER A 25 13.85 -16.19 -8.08
CA SER A 25 14.02 -14.87 -8.69
C SER A 25 13.33 -14.92 -10.04
N THR A 26 12.03 -14.66 -10.06
CA THR A 26 11.32 -14.25 -11.27
C THR A 26 11.95 -12.94 -11.71
N ALA A 27 12.74 -12.99 -12.78
CA ALA A 27 13.55 -11.89 -13.31
C ALA A 27 12.72 -10.74 -13.93
N ASP A 28 11.46 -10.59 -13.53
CA ASP A 28 10.50 -9.63 -14.08
C ASP A 28 9.64 -8.98 -12.98
N GLU A 29 10.05 -9.09 -11.70
CA GLU A 29 9.48 -8.22 -10.67
C GLU A 29 10.21 -6.87 -10.70
N PRO A 30 9.48 -5.74 -10.76
CA PRO A 30 10.11 -4.42 -10.73
C PRO A 30 10.97 -4.33 -9.47
N GLN A 31 12.25 -3.98 -9.65
CA GLN A 31 13.15 -3.78 -8.53
C GLN A 31 12.59 -2.66 -7.65
N VAL A 32 12.03 -3.02 -6.50
CA VAL A 32 11.53 -2.04 -5.53
C VAL A 32 12.73 -1.27 -5.01
N ILE A 33 12.87 -0.01 -5.45
CA ILE A 33 13.94 0.88 -4.98
C ILE A 33 13.56 1.36 -3.58
N GLY A 34 14.02 0.64 -2.55
CA GLY A 34 13.86 1.00 -1.14
C GLY A 34 12.97 0.05 -0.33
N ASN A 35 12.74 0.40 0.93
CA ASN A 35 11.88 -0.38 1.83
C ASN A 35 10.41 0.06 1.68
N MET A 36 9.48 -0.90 1.63
CA MET A 36 8.04 -0.59 1.60
C MET A 36 7.62 0.13 2.89
N ALA A 37 7.09 1.34 2.74
CA ALA A 37 6.59 2.14 3.86
C ALA A 37 5.22 1.62 4.31
N GLY A 38 5.22 0.61 5.18
CA GLY A 38 4.01 0.10 5.84
C GLY A 38 3.22 -0.94 5.02
N ARG A 39 2.05 -1.30 5.54
CA ARG A 39 1.07 -2.21 4.90
C ARG A 39 -0.20 -1.40 4.61
N ILE A 40 -0.83 -1.65 3.47
CA ILE A 40 -2.11 -1.06 3.11
C ILE A 40 -3.24 -1.96 3.65
N CYS A 41 -4.25 -1.36 4.27
CA CYS A 41 -5.45 -2.07 4.71
C CYS A 41 -6.72 -1.25 4.46
N LEU A 42 -7.87 -1.92 4.45
CA LEU A 42 -9.16 -1.23 4.45
C LEU A 42 -9.52 -0.89 5.90
N LEU A 43 -9.80 0.38 6.15
CA LEU A 43 -10.23 0.90 7.44
C LEU A 43 -11.62 1.51 7.31
N THR A 44 -12.46 1.30 8.31
CA THR A 44 -13.77 1.98 8.33
C THR A 44 -13.57 3.47 8.54
N VAL A 45 -14.34 4.29 7.83
CA VAL A 45 -14.25 5.75 7.91
C VAL A 45 -14.48 6.25 9.35
N SER A 46 -15.30 5.54 10.13
CA SER A 46 -15.58 5.85 11.55
C SER A 46 -14.40 5.68 12.51
N GLN A 47 -13.41 4.88 12.13
CA GLN A 47 -12.20 4.64 12.92
C GLN A 47 -11.13 5.71 12.70
N ILE A 48 -11.32 6.60 11.72
CA ILE A 48 -10.32 7.55 11.27
C ILE A 48 -10.72 8.96 11.71
N ASP A 49 -9.83 9.60 12.48
CA ASP A 49 -10.02 10.95 12.98
C ASP A 49 -9.12 11.94 12.20
N ASN A 50 -9.60 13.18 12.05
CA ASN A 50 -8.86 14.24 11.38
C ASN A 50 -7.62 14.66 12.19
N ASN A 51 -6.65 15.26 11.51
CA ASN A 51 -5.49 15.86 12.18
C ASN A 51 -5.83 17.28 12.69
N PRO A 52 -5.76 17.55 14.01
CA PRO A 52 -6.01 18.90 14.55
C PRO A 52 -4.95 19.91 14.10
N ASP A 53 -3.72 19.47 13.85
CA ASP A 53 -2.59 20.32 13.47
C ASP A 53 -2.45 20.49 11.95
N GLN A 54 -3.57 20.35 11.22
CA GLN A 54 -3.56 20.43 9.78
C GLN A 54 -3.27 21.87 9.28
N PRO A 55 -2.23 22.08 8.44
CA PRO A 55 -1.87 23.41 7.95
C PRO A 55 -2.90 23.95 6.94
N ARG A 56 -3.47 23.07 6.11
CA ARG A 56 -4.53 23.43 5.16
C ARG A 56 -5.87 23.36 5.87
N ARG A 57 -6.50 24.52 6.09
CA ARG A 57 -7.84 24.62 6.70
C ARG A 57 -8.96 24.81 5.69
N GLU A 58 -8.65 25.37 4.53
CA GLU A 58 -9.63 25.67 3.49
C GLU A 58 -9.67 24.58 2.41
N PHE A 59 -10.88 24.08 2.18
CA PHE A 59 -11.20 23.12 1.14
C PHE A 59 -12.42 23.61 0.38
N PRO A 60 -12.28 24.05 -0.88
CA PRO A 60 -13.42 24.50 -1.66
C PRO A 60 -14.38 23.33 -1.88
N LYS A 61 -15.65 23.57 -1.59
CA LYS A 61 -16.71 22.54 -1.58
C LYS A 61 -16.86 21.89 -2.96
N GLU A 62 -16.87 22.69 -4.01
CA GLU A 62 -16.98 22.22 -5.41
C GLU A 62 -15.86 21.22 -5.76
N ALA A 63 -14.60 21.55 -5.44
CA ALA A 63 -13.47 20.64 -5.70
C ALA A 63 -13.46 19.38 -4.81
N LEU A 64 -14.18 19.38 -3.68
CA LEU A 64 -14.40 18.16 -2.89
C LEU A 64 -15.52 17.31 -3.48
N GLU A 65 -16.57 17.93 -4.01
CA GLU A 65 -17.67 17.24 -4.69
C GLU A 65 -17.22 16.58 -5.99
N GLU A 66 -16.40 17.26 -6.79
CA GLU A 66 -15.75 16.69 -7.97
C GLU A 66 -14.89 15.47 -7.61
N LEU A 67 -14.08 15.58 -6.55
CA LEU A 67 -13.26 14.48 -6.07
C LEU A 67 -14.11 13.34 -5.53
N ALA A 68 -15.21 13.64 -4.83
CA ALA A 68 -16.14 12.63 -4.34
C ALA A 68 -16.82 11.89 -5.50
N GLN A 69 -17.19 12.59 -6.57
CA GLN A 69 -17.74 11.96 -7.77
C GLN A 69 -16.71 11.03 -8.42
N SER A 70 -15.46 11.47 -8.57
CA SER A 70 -14.38 10.62 -9.07
C SER A 70 -14.15 9.38 -8.19
N ILE A 71 -14.22 9.54 -6.86
CA ILE A 71 -14.09 8.43 -5.91
C ILE A 71 -15.27 7.45 -6.01
N ARG A 72 -16.50 7.91 -6.28
CA ARG A 72 -17.64 7.00 -6.50
C ARG A 72 -17.47 6.14 -7.74
N GLU A 73 -16.88 6.71 -8.80
CA GLU A 73 -16.72 6.02 -10.09
C GLU A 73 -15.51 5.09 -10.13
N LEU A 74 -14.38 5.52 -9.56
CA LEU A 74 -13.08 4.84 -9.70
C LEU A 74 -12.57 4.27 -8.37
N GLY A 75 -13.18 4.61 -7.25
CA GLY A 75 -12.65 4.33 -5.92
C GLY A 75 -11.45 5.22 -5.57
N ILE A 76 -10.79 4.87 -4.46
CA ILE A 76 -9.58 5.55 -4.01
C ILE A 76 -8.36 4.88 -4.63
N ILE A 77 -7.79 5.51 -5.65
CA ILE A 77 -6.59 5.01 -6.34
C ILE A 77 -5.35 5.08 -5.43
N GLN A 78 -5.21 6.19 -4.70
CA GLN A 78 -4.10 6.41 -3.78
C GLN A 78 -4.57 6.28 -2.33
N PRO A 79 -4.09 5.28 -1.56
CA PRO A 79 -4.40 5.14 -0.14
C PRO A 79 -4.05 6.39 0.64
N ILE A 80 -4.87 6.72 1.65
CA ILE A 80 -4.50 7.75 2.62
C ILE A 80 -3.41 7.21 3.53
N THR A 81 -2.75 8.07 4.31
CA THR A 81 -1.75 7.62 5.28
C THR A 81 -2.23 7.98 6.66
N VAL A 82 -2.23 7.01 7.56
CA VAL A 82 -2.67 7.16 8.94
C VAL A 82 -1.61 6.67 9.90
N HIS A 83 -1.68 7.12 11.16
CA HIS A 83 -1.03 6.43 12.27
C HIS A 83 -2.07 5.92 13.26
N LYS A 84 -1.73 4.83 13.93
CA LYS A 84 -2.57 4.23 14.96
C LYS A 84 -2.44 5.04 16.25
N VAL A 85 -3.57 5.48 16.81
CA VAL A 85 -3.64 6.21 18.08
C VAL A 85 -4.04 5.26 19.22
N ARG A 86 -5.01 4.38 18.97
CA ARG A 86 -5.49 3.34 19.92
C ARG A 86 -5.87 2.07 19.15
N ALA A 87 -6.33 1.02 19.85
CA ALA A 87 -6.64 -0.29 19.28
C ALA A 87 -7.44 -0.22 17.96
N ASP A 88 -8.46 0.63 17.90
CA ASP A 88 -9.36 0.80 16.74
C ASP A 88 -9.53 2.26 16.32
N LYS A 89 -8.53 3.10 16.60
CA LYS A 89 -8.54 4.52 16.23
C LYS A 89 -7.27 4.92 15.53
N TYR A 90 -7.46 5.60 14.41
CA TYR A 90 -6.42 6.04 13.50
C TYR A 90 -6.54 7.54 13.29
N GLN A 91 -5.42 8.20 13.08
CA GLN A 91 -5.40 9.62 12.76
C GLN A 91 -4.68 9.85 11.45
N ILE A 92 -5.27 10.71 10.62
CA ILE A 92 -4.76 11.02 9.29
C ILE A 92 -3.43 11.78 9.41
N ILE A 93 -2.42 11.28 8.70
CA ILE A 93 -1.17 12.01 8.45
C ILE A 93 -1.30 12.79 7.14
N SER A 94 -1.78 12.12 6.09
CA SER A 94 -1.89 12.69 4.74
C SER A 94 -3.11 12.15 4.01
N GLY A 95 -3.67 12.97 3.11
CA GLY A 95 -4.83 12.59 2.30
C GLY A 95 -6.17 13.09 2.80
N GLU A 96 -6.22 14.12 3.65
CA GLU A 96 -7.47 14.69 4.19
C GLU A 96 -8.53 14.98 3.11
N ARG A 97 -8.14 15.51 1.93
CA ARG A 97 -9.09 15.75 0.84
C ARG A 97 -9.78 14.48 0.37
N ARG A 98 -9.01 13.39 0.24
CA ARG A 98 -9.53 12.07 -0.13
C ARG A 98 -10.42 11.55 0.99
N PHE A 99 -10.04 11.71 2.25
CA PHE A 99 -10.89 11.33 3.38
C PHE A 99 -12.24 12.05 3.38
N ARG A 100 -12.25 13.38 3.29
CA ARG A 100 -13.49 14.18 3.23
C ARG A 100 -14.33 13.86 2.01
N ALA A 101 -13.70 13.73 0.85
CA ALA A 101 -14.40 13.33 -0.37
C ALA A 101 -14.97 11.90 -0.27
N SER A 102 -14.32 10.99 0.46
CA SER A 102 -14.83 9.63 0.72
C SER A 102 -16.06 9.64 1.63
N GLN A 103 -16.08 10.53 2.63
CA GLN A 103 -17.28 10.76 3.44
C GLN A 103 -18.44 11.30 2.60
N ILE A 104 -18.17 12.27 1.71
CA ILE A 104 -19.17 12.81 0.77
C ILE A 104 -19.61 11.76 -0.27
N ALA A 105 -18.71 10.86 -0.64
CA ALA A 105 -19.00 9.73 -1.53
C ALA A 105 -19.85 8.65 -0.85
N GLY A 106 -19.93 8.64 0.49
CA GLY A 106 -20.68 7.66 1.27
C GLY A 106 -19.98 6.30 1.37
N LEU A 107 -18.65 6.28 1.35
CA LEU A 107 -17.88 5.04 1.53
C LEU A 107 -17.84 4.63 3.01
N ASP A 108 -18.07 3.34 3.29
CA ASP A 108 -17.96 2.77 4.63
C ASP A 108 -16.49 2.51 5.02
N GLU A 109 -15.69 2.06 4.05
CA GLU A 109 -14.29 1.70 4.20
C GLU A 109 -13.40 2.36 3.14
N ILE A 110 -12.17 2.67 3.53
CA ILE A 110 -11.18 3.29 2.65
C ILE A 110 -9.79 2.66 2.80
N PRO A 111 -8.99 2.57 1.73
CA PRO A 111 -7.60 2.12 1.80
C PRO A 111 -6.71 3.16 2.50
N ALA A 112 -5.97 2.69 3.51
CA ALA A 112 -5.09 3.49 4.36
C ALA A 112 -3.80 2.74 4.77
#